data_AF-S4PI75-F1
#
_entry.id   AF-S4PI75-F1
#
_cell.length_a   1.000
_cell.length_b   1.000
_cell.length_c   1.000
_cell.angle_alpha   90.00
_cell.angle_beta   90.00
_cell.angle_gamma   90.00
#
_symmetry.space_group_name_H-M   'P 1'
#
loop_
_entity.id
_entity.type
_entity.pdbx_description
1 polymer ?
#
loop_
_entity_poly.entity_id
_entity_poly.type
_entity_poly.pdbx_seq_one_letter_code
_entity_poly.pdbx_strand_id
1 'polypeptide(L)' 'MATGDTFARLHFDFRIGIKTIANIVREVTHHIWSELSTVYMRMPTQEEWLNIAQRYEINANFPHCLGALDGKH' A
#
# COMPACT_ATOMS: atom_id res chain seq x y z
N MET A 1 -9.35 -8.07 3.06
CA MET A 1 -9.62 -9.04 1.98
C MET A 1 -8.41 -9.05 1.05
N ALA A 2 -7.39 -9.83 1.40
CA ALA A 2 -6.28 -10.14 0.51
C ALA A 2 -6.19 -11.66 0.52
N THR A 3 -6.55 -12.31 -0.59
CA THR A 3 -6.65 -13.78 -0.63
C THR A 3 -5.28 -14.46 -0.56
N GLY A 4 -4.17 -13.69 -0.62
CA GLY A 4 -2.83 -14.19 -0.33
C GLY A 4 -2.49 -15.47 -1.07
N ASP A 5 -2.77 -15.54 -2.38
CA ASP A 5 -2.51 -16.73 -3.17
C ASP A 5 -1.15 -16.66 -3.88
N THR A 6 -0.55 -17.83 -4.07
CA THR A 6 0.73 -17.95 -4.78
C THR A 6 0.52 -18.00 -6.30
N PHE A 7 1.49 -17.54 -7.07
CA PHE A 7 1.45 -17.66 -8.55
C PHE A 7 1.36 -19.12 -9.02
N ALA A 8 1.86 -20.07 -8.22
CA ALA A 8 1.72 -21.49 -8.52
C ALA A 8 0.26 -21.93 -8.46
N ARG A 9 -0.51 -21.49 -7.46
CA ARG A 9 -1.95 -21.79 -7.36
C ARG A 9 -2.73 -21.16 -8.51
N LEU A 10 -2.46 -19.88 -8.81
CA LEU A 10 -3.06 -19.18 -9.94
C LEU A 10 -2.74 -19.87 -11.28
N HIS A 11 -1.55 -20.43 -11.43
CA HIS A 11 -1.21 -21.23 -12.61
C HIS A 11 -2.12 -22.45 -12.76
N PHE A 12 -2.39 -23.18 -11.68
CA PHE A 12 -3.28 -24.33 -11.73
C PHE A 12 -4.74 -23.93 -11.99
N ASP A 13 -5.22 -22.87 -11.35
CA ASP A 13 -6.61 -22.42 -11.46
C ASP A 13 -6.93 -21.84 -12.84
N PHE A 14 -6.03 -21.00 -13.38
CA PHE A 14 -6.24 -20.32 -14.66
C PHE A 14 -5.59 -21.04 -15.86
N ARG A 15 -4.75 -22.05 -15.61
CA ARG A 15 -3.98 -22.79 -16.64
C ARG A 15 -3.08 -21.86 -17.48
N ILE A 16 -2.56 -20.82 -16.85
CA ILE A 16 -1.67 -19.82 -17.46
C ILE A 16 -0.27 -19.99 -16.87
N GLY A 17 0.77 -19.87 -17.70
CA GLY A 17 2.16 -19.91 -17.28
C GLY A 17 2.47 -18.93 -16.13
N ILE A 18 3.23 -19.39 -15.13
CA ILE A 18 3.59 -18.61 -13.92
C ILE A 18 4.20 -17.24 -14.29
N LYS A 19 5.08 -17.21 -15.31
CA LYS A 19 5.69 -15.95 -15.78
C LYS A 19 4.65 -14.96 -16.34
N THR A 20 3.66 -15.47 -17.07
CA THR A 20 2.58 -14.64 -17.63
C THR A 20 1.70 -14.09 -16.51
N ILE A 21 1.35 -14.91 -15.51
CA ILE A 21 0.62 -14.45 -14.31
C ILE A 21 1.41 -13.37 -13.57
N ALA A 22 2.70 -13.58 -13.34
CA ALA A 22 3.56 -12.61 -12.67
C ALA A 22 3.61 -11.27 -13.43
N ASN A 23 3.67 -11.32 -14.76
CA ASN A 23 3.63 -10.12 -15.60
C ASN A 23 2.29 -9.39 -15.49
N ILE A 24 1.17 -10.11 -15.57
CA ILE A 24 -0.17 -9.54 -15.42
C ILE A 24 -0.31 -8.85 -14.06
N VAL A 25 0.08 -9.53 -12.97
CA VAL A 25 0.00 -8.96 -11.62
C VAL A 25 0.85 -7.69 -11.52
N ARG A 26 2.08 -7.73 -12.02
CA ARG A 26 2.97 -6.56 -12.02
C ARG A 26 2.38 -5.37 -12.79
N GLU A 27 1.82 -5.63 -13.98
CA GLU A 27 1.23 -4.60 -14.84
C GLU A 27 -0.02 -3.99 -14.19
N VAL A 28 -0.95 -4.83 -13.73
CA VAL A 28 -2.20 -4.36 -13.11
C VAL A 28 -1.92 -3.61 -11.83
N THR A 29 -1.03 -4.10 -10.96
CA THR A 29 -0.64 -3.38 -9.74
C THR A 29 0.04 -2.04 -10.06
N HIS A 30 0.84 -1.98 -11.13
CA HIS A 30 1.43 -0.71 -11.58
C HIS A 30 0.37 0.30 -12.00
N HIS A 31 -0.62 -0.11 -12.80
CA HIS A 31 -1.72 0.78 -13.18
C HIS A 31 -2.57 1.21 -11.99
N ILE A 32 -2.91 0.29 -11.09
CA ILE A 32 -3.62 0.63 -9.84
C ILE A 32 -2.83 1.68 -9.05
N TRP A 33 -1.52 1.48 -8.90
CA TRP A 33 -0.67 2.45 -8.20
C TRP A 33 -0.64 3.80 -8.92
N SER A 34 -0.46 3.81 -10.24
CA SER A 34 -0.41 5.03 -11.05
C SER A 34 -1.67 5.90 -10.86
N GLU A 35 -2.84 5.27 -10.93
CA GLU A 35 -4.12 6.00 -10.84
C GLU A 35 -4.50 6.38 -9.40
N LEU A 36 -4.28 5.48 -8.43
CA LEU A 36 -4.80 5.66 -7.07
C LEU A 36 -3.80 6.36 -6.14
N SER A 37 -2.50 6.26 -6.38
CA SER A 37 -1.49 6.85 -5.47
C SER A 37 -1.64 8.36 -5.33
N THR A 38 -2.02 9.05 -6.41
CA THR A 38 -2.20 10.50 -6.42
C THR A 38 -3.40 10.96 -5.57
N VAL A 39 -4.44 10.13 -5.49
CA VAL A 39 -5.68 10.44 -4.75
C VAL A 39 -5.53 10.06 -3.27
N TYR A 40 -4.97 8.89 -2.99
CA TYR A 40 -4.98 8.29 -1.65
C TYR A 40 -3.64 8.36 -0.92
N MET A 41 -2.53 8.57 -1.63
CA MET A 41 -1.17 8.65 -1.07
C MET A 41 -0.46 9.93 -1.49
N ARG A 42 -1.21 11.04 -1.58
CA ARG A 42 -0.61 12.37 -1.75
C ARG A 42 0.36 12.64 -0.60
N MET A 43 1.55 13.16 -0.94
CA MET A 43 2.52 13.59 0.05
C MET A 43 1.96 14.79 0.85
N PRO A 44 1.90 14.69 2.19
CA PRO A 44 1.48 15.80 3.03
C PRO A 44 2.42 17.01 2.87
N THR A 45 1.84 18.19 3.00
CA THR A 45 2.55 19.46 3.13
C THR A 45 3.20 19.58 4.51
N GLN A 46 4.14 20.52 4.66
CA GLN A 46 4.81 20.76 5.95
C GLN A 46 3.82 21.05 7.09
N GLU A 47 2.75 21.80 6.83
CA GLU A 47 1.73 22.11 7.84
C GLU A 47 0.94 20.86 8.24
N GLU A 48 0.60 20.00 7.28
CA GLU A 48 -0.06 18.72 7.54
C GLU A 48 0.83 17.77 8.35
N TRP A 49 2.13 17.71 8.03
CA TRP A 49 3.11 16.95 8.81
C TRP A 49 3.19 17.41 10.26
N LEU A 50 3.20 18.73 10.50
CA LEU A 50 3.19 19.29 11.85
C LEU A 50 1.88 18.94 12.59
N ASN A 51 0.74 18.98 11.90
CA ASN A 51 -0.54 18.59 12.49
C ASN A 51 -0.56 17.10 12.86
N ILE A 52 -0.01 16.23 11.99
CA ILE A 52 0.09 14.80 12.27
C ILE A 52 0.99 14.55 13.49
N ALA A 53 2.17 15.18 13.56
CA ALA A 53 3.06 15.09 14.71
C ALA A 53 2.39 15.49 16.02
N GLN A 54 1.67 16.61 16.01
CA GLN A 54 0.93 17.08 17.17
C GLN A 54 -0.17 16.09 17.59
N ARG A 55 -0.89 15.49 16.64
CA ARG A 55 -1.93 14.50 16.95
C ARG A 55 -1.36 13.23 17.61
N TYR A 56 -0.23 12.73 17.13
CA TYR A 56 0.43 11.58 17.75
C TYR A 56 1.03 11.93 19.12
N GLU A 57 1.54 13.15 19.30
CA GLU A 57 2.00 13.63 20.59
C GLU A 57 0.85 13.69 21.61
N ILE A 58 -0.30 14.24 21.24
CA ILE A 58 -1.46 14.34 22.14
C ILE A 58 -2.07 12.97 22.44
N ASN A 59 -2.27 12.14 21.42
CA ASN A 59 -3.06 10.91 21.55
C ASN A 59 -2.24 9.70 22.01
N ALA A 60 -0.95 9.66 21.68
CA ALA A 60 -0.08 8.52 21.95
C ALA A 60 1.19 8.89 22.72
N ASN A 61 1.34 10.15 23.14
CA ASN A 61 2.55 10.67 23.81
C ASN A 61 3.82 10.36 23.00
N PHE A 62 3.71 10.41 21.67
CA PHE A 62 4.79 10.13 20.73
C PHE A 62 5.16 11.42 19.97
N PRO A 63 6.05 12.26 20.52
CA PRO A 63 6.43 13.52 19.91
C PRO A 63 7.14 13.28 18.57
N HIS A 64 6.95 14.21 17.63
CA HIS A 64 7.55 14.18 16.29
C HIS A 64 7.16 12.96 15.43
N CYS A 65 6.05 12.28 15.71
CA CYS A 65 5.54 11.21 14.84
C CYS A 65 4.96 11.79 13.55
N LEU A 66 5.65 11.64 12.42
CA LEU A 66 5.10 12.10 11.15
C LEU A 66 4.02 11.15 10.61
N GLY A 67 3.92 9.93 11.12
CA GLY A 67 2.87 8.99 10.76
C GLY A 67 3.22 7.57 11.17
N ALA A 68 2.21 6.71 11.25
CA ALA A 68 2.40 5.28 11.39
C ALA A 68 2.29 4.61 10.02
N LEU A 69 3.31 3.86 9.63
CA LEU A 69 3.27 2.97 8.46
C LEU A 69 2.56 1.64 8.77
N ASP A 70 2.02 1.47 9.99
CA ASP A 70 1.65 0.17 10.52
C ASP A 70 0.50 -0.48 9.75
N GLY A 71 0.87 -1.49 8.96
CA GLY A 71 -0.01 -2.47 8.33
C GLY A 71 0.26 -3.86 8.90
N LYS A 72 0.36 -4.01 10.23
CA LYS A 72 0.33 -5.35 10.85
C LYS A 72 -1.10 -5.89 10.93
N HIS A 73 -1.62 -6.23 9.75
CA HIS A 73 -2.24 -7.50 9.37
C HIS A 73 -2.07 -7.70 7.87
#